data_AF-A0A7S4BVZ8-F1
#
_entry.id   AF-A0A7S4BVZ8-F1
#
_cell.length_a   1.000
_cell.length_b   1.000
_cell.length_c   1.000
_cell.angle_alpha   90.00
_cell.angle_beta   90.00
_cell.angle_gamma   90.00
#
_symmetry.space_group_name_H-M   'P 1'
#
loop_
_entity.id
_entity.type
_entity.pdbx_description
1 polymer ?
#
loop_
_entity_poly.entity_id
_entity_poly.type
_entity_poly.pdbx_seq_one_letter_code
_entity_poly.pdbx_strand_id
1 'polypeptide(L)'
;LAPMATVAMSAEASLDSFLESTPSPLVAMLGLQSLHAQVTKALAADAPSSIDAPIPRYLSLPSDSRVLDYVAHSSGDSSALVLKRDWLQKHTQTVPAVMSLWFAWGSNTSVATILSQVESMRSRCRPSCRILIVLVASSAYGQSAGSFAADDRLSMLRKAPEIDGRFILLLTTDGEGDNEVVDEPSMRRLIKCFVEMAVSYYKDESRRSRKPKKSSPQLLARHHFKRAYYSEFRRDVPS
;
A
#
# COMPACT_ATOMS: atom_id res chain seq x y z
N LEU A 1 12.34 26.14 6.57
CA LEU A 1 11.70 25.49 7.74
C LEU A 1 10.19 25.62 7.59
N ALA A 2 9.59 24.70 6.84
CA ALA A 2 8.13 24.56 6.67
C ALA A 2 7.69 23.31 7.45
N PRO A 3 6.47 23.27 8.00
CA PRO A 3 6.13 22.32 9.05
C PRO A 3 6.06 20.90 8.50
N MET A 4 6.76 19.98 9.17
CA MET A 4 6.49 18.56 9.05
C MET A 4 5.00 18.35 9.34
N ALA A 5 4.29 17.70 8.42
CA ALA A 5 2.97 17.17 8.69
C ALA A 5 3.13 16.03 9.71
N THR A 6 3.24 16.40 10.98
CA THR A 6 3.05 15.50 12.10
C THR A 6 1.62 15.01 11.98
N VAL A 7 1.44 13.75 11.61
CA VAL A 7 0.14 13.09 11.63
C VAL A 7 -0.36 13.19 13.06
N ALA A 8 -1.31 14.10 13.29
CA ALA A 8 -2.10 14.08 14.49
C ALA A 8 -2.76 12.70 14.54
N MET A 9 -2.34 11.87 15.50
CA MET A 9 -3.10 10.68 15.88
C MET A 9 -4.46 11.19 16.33
N SER A 10 -5.44 11.15 15.42
CA SER A 10 -6.78 11.60 15.69
C SER A 10 -7.31 10.88 16.92
N ALA A 11 -7.89 11.67 17.82
CA ALA A 11 -8.63 11.25 18.99
C ALA A 11 -9.53 10.05 18.68
N GLU A 12 -9.73 9.16 19.67
CA GLU A 12 -10.52 7.92 19.59
C GLU A 12 -11.72 8.07 18.65
N ALA A 13 -11.56 7.66 17.39
CA ALA A 13 -12.64 7.68 16.43
C ALA A 13 -13.71 6.71 16.93
N SER A 14 -14.92 7.23 17.15
CA SER A 14 -16.06 6.42 17.57
C SER A 14 -16.37 5.39 16.47
N LEU A 15 -17.03 4.29 16.86
CA LEU A 15 -17.52 3.30 15.90
C LEU A 15 -18.36 3.97 14.80
N ASP A 16 -19.19 4.93 15.19
CA ASP A 16 -20.07 5.68 14.29
C ASP A 16 -19.27 6.45 13.23
N SER A 17 -18.16 7.09 13.62
CA SER A 17 -17.28 7.79 12.67
C SER A 17 -16.73 6.85 11.57
N PHE A 18 -16.41 5.59 11.90
CA PHE A 18 -15.96 4.61 10.90
C PHE A 18 -17.08 4.05 10.02
N LEU A 19 -18.33 4.11 10.48
CA LEU A 19 -19.50 3.63 9.74
C LEU A 19 -20.08 4.71 8.82
N GLU A 20 -19.98 5.98 9.24
CA GLU A 20 -20.45 7.15 8.47
C GLU A 20 -19.44 7.59 7.41
N SER A 21 -18.16 7.25 7.58
CA SER A 21 -17.11 7.57 6.61
C SER A 21 -16.93 6.50 5.54
N THR A 22 -16.65 6.93 4.31
CA THR A 22 -16.20 6.04 3.24
C THR A 22 -14.84 5.42 3.62
N PRO A 23 -14.71 4.09 3.65
CA PRO A 23 -13.44 3.48 3.97
C PRO A 23 -12.40 3.76 2.88
N SER A 24 -11.24 4.27 3.30
CA SER A 24 -10.11 4.58 2.42
C SER A 24 -9.05 3.46 2.50
N PRO A 25 -8.59 2.92 1.35
CA PRO A 25 -7.47 1.99 1.31
C PRO A 25 -6.21 2.55 1.96
N LEU A 26 -5.48 1.74 2.71
CA LEU A 26 -4.22 2.16 3.30
C LEU A 26 -3.02 1.63 2.50
N VAL A 27 -2.14 2.54 2.07
CA VAL A 27 -0.89 2.24 1.37
C VAL A 27 0.28 2.69 2.24
N ALA A 28 1.22 1.80 2.51
CA ALA A 28 2.49 2.17 3.13
C ALA A 28 3.56 2.34 2.06
N MET A 29 4.34 3.40 2.14
CA MET A 29 5.48 3.67 1.26
C MET A 29 6.75 3.70 2.10
N LEU A 30 7.73 2.88 1.75
CA LEU A 30 9.00 2.74 2.47
C LEU A 30 10.18 3.07 1.55
N GLY A 31 11.14 3.82 2.08
CA GLY A 31 12.27 4.35 1.31
C GLY A 31 11.98 5.68 0.65
N LEU A 32 13.01 6.32 0.05
CA LEU A 32 12.94 7.57 -0.74
C LEU A 32 11.83 8.56 -0.34
N GLN A 33 11.81 8.99 0.93
CA GLN A 33 10.67 9.73 1.50
C GLN A 33 10.46 11.11 0.86
N SER A 34 11.50 11.69 0.26
CA SER A 34 11.41 12.93 -0.52
C SER A 34 10.36 12.84 -1.64
N LEU A 35 10.20 11.66 -2.25
CA LEU A 35 9.28 11.44 -3.37
C LEU A 35 7.85 11.13 -2.91
N HIS A 36 7.66 10.68 -1.67
CA HIS A 36 6.33 10.39 -1.11
C HIS A 36 5.42 11.62 -1.06
N ALA A 37 6.01 12.80 -0.85
CA ALA A 37 5.27 14.06 -0.84
C ALA A 37 4.64 14.36 -2.21
N GLN A 38 5.32 13.99 -3.30
CA GLN A 38 4.81 14.18 -4.66
C GLN A 38 3.61 13.28 -4.94
N VAL A 39 3.65 12.02 -4.48
CA VAL A 39 2.50 11.11 -4.58
C VAL A 39 1.29 11.70 -3.87
N THR A 40 1.48 12.13 -2.63
CA THR A 40 0.40 12.69 -1.80
C THR A 40 -0.17 13.98 -2.42
N LYS A 41 0.69 14.82 -3.00
CA LYS A 41 0.28 16.06 -3.70
C LYS A 41 -0.47 15.75 -5.00
N ALA A 42 0.02 14.80 -5.80
CA ALA A 42 -0.61 14.41 -7.06
C ALA A 42 -2.05 13.94 -6.83
N LEU A 43 -2.28 13.18 -5.76
CA LEU A 43 -3.62 12.72 -5.39
C LEU A 43 -4.52 13.83 -4.86
N ALA A 44 -3.98 14.81 -4.15
CA ALA A 44 -4.75 15.98 -3.73
C ALA A 44 -5.18 16.84 -4.92
N ALA A 45 -4.37 16.88 -5.98
CA ALA A 45 -4.66 17.59 -7.22
C ALA A 45 -5.65 16.83 -8.13
N ASP A 46 -5.55 15.50 -8.15
CA ASP A 46 -6.37 14.60 -8.97
C ASP A 46 -7.60 14.07 -8.20
N ALA A 47 -7.83 14.57 -6.97
CA ALA A 47 -8.99 14.21 -6.17
C ALA A 47 -10.25 14.59 -6.95
N PRO A 48 -11.03 13.61 -7.44
CA PRO A 48 -12.20 13.93 -8.21
C PRO A 48 -13.18 14.68 -7.31
N SER A 49 -13.80 15.73 -7.84
CA SER A 49 -14.98 16.35 -7.25
C SER A 49 -16.19 15.39 -7.24
N SER A 50 -16.04 14.14 -7.71
CA SER A 50 -16.99 13.06 -7.54
C SER A 50 -16.72 12.25 -6.26
N ILE A 51 -17.79 12.00 -5.52
CA ILE A 51 -17.81 11.45 -4.16
C ILE A 51 -17.44 9.94 -4.11
N ASP A 52 -17.21 9.29 -5.26
CA ASP A 52 -17.37 7.85 -5.39
C ASP A 52 -16.09 7.01 -5.54
N ALA A 53 -14.93 7.62 -5.85
CA ALA A 53 -13.68 6.86 -5.97
C ALA A 53 -12.95 6.76 -4.61
N PRO A 54 -12.53 5.54 -4.18
CA PRO A 54 -11.80 5.39 -2.93
C PRO A 54 -10.40 6.02 -3.06
N ILE A 55 -10.21 7.20 -2.47
CA ILE A 55 -8.90 7.86 -2.39
C ILE A 55 -8.05 7.10 -1.37
N PRO A 56 -6.91 6.49 -1.76
CA PRO A 56 -6.06 5.81 -0.80
C PRO A 56 -5.43 6.81 0.17
N ARG A 57 -5.16 6.36 1.39
CA ARG A 57 -4.38 7.08 2.38
C ARG A 57 -3.00 6.49 2.46
N TYR A 58 -2.00 7.37 2.57
CA TYR A 58 -0.60 6.99 2.48
C TYR A 58 0.12 7.15 3.82
N LEU A 59 0.95 6.17 4.15
CA LEU A 59 1.90 6.23 5.25
C LEU A 59 3.31 6.33 4.66
N SER A 60 3.96 7.47 4.85
CA SER A 60 5.38 7.64 4.53
C SER A 60 6.22 7.11 5.69
N LEU A 61 7.01 6.06 5.44
CA LEU A 61 7.80 5.36 6.45
C LEU A 61 9.27 5.25 6.02
N PRO A 62 10.22 5.24 6.97
CA PRO A 62 11.60 4.80 6.75
C PRO A 62 11.69 3.39 6.18
N SER A 63 12.77 3.07 5.45
CA SER A 63 13.00 1.73 4.87
C SER A 63 13.08 0.62 5.92
N ASP A 64 13.54 0.94 7.12
CA ASP A 64 13.75 0.02 8.25
C ASP A 64 12.60 0.07 9.27
N SER A 65 11.50 0.74 8.94
CA SER A 65 10.37 0.93 9.85
C SER A 65 9.84 -0.40 10.40
N ARG A 66 9.53 -0.40 11.70
CA ARG A 66 8.88 -1.52 12.41
C ARG A 66 7.38 -1.32 12.62
N VAL A 67 6.82 -0.23 12.11
CA VAL A 67 5.38 0.08 12.22
C VAL A 67 4.52 -1.01 11.54
N LEU A 68 5.10 -1.71 10.55
CA LEU A 68 4.41 -2.77 9.80
C LEU A 68 4.64 -4.18 10.34
N ASP A 69 5.42 -4.32 11.43
CA ASP A 69 5.72 -5.62 12.02
C ASP A 69 4.42 -6.26 12.51
N TYR A 70 4.06 -7.38 11.89
CA TYR A 70 2.84 -8.10 12.16
C TYR A 70 3.06 -9.05 13.33
N VAL A 71 2.50 -8.66 14.48
CA VAL A 71 2.39 -9.56 15.63
C VAL A 71 1.11 -10.39 15.47
N ALA A 72 1.29 -11.69 15.24
CA ALA A 72 0.18 -12.64 15.24
C ALA A 72 -0.37 -12.75 16.67
N HIS A 73 -1.45 -12.03 16.97
CA HIS A 73 -2.16 -12.26 18.22
C HIS A 73 -2.80 -13.65 18.17
N SER A 74 -2.35 -14.55 19.05
CA SER A 74 -3.08 -15.78 19.35
C SER A 74 -4.51 -15.37 19.68
N SER A 75 -5.48 -15.90 18.97
CA SER A 75 -6.90 -15.63 19.18
C SER A 75 -7.39 -16.32 20.47
N GLY A 76 -6.78 -15.97 21.59
CA GLY A 76 -7.30 -16.22 22.93
C GLY A 76 -8.13 -15.01 23.32
N ASP A 77 -9.29 -14.84 22.69
CA ASP A 77 -10.33 -14.05 23.33
C ASP A 77 -11.70 -14.45 22.80
N SER A 78 -12.37 -15.20 23.65
CA SER A 78 -13.72 -15.70 23.51
C SER A 78 -14.68 -14.57 23.88
N SER A 79 -14.84 -13.55 23.03
CA SER A 79 -15.84 -12.51 23.28
C SER A 79 -17.10 -12.77 22.45
N ALA A 80 -18.22 -12.86 23.16
CA ALA A 80 -19.59 -12.95 22.64
C ALA A 80 -20.02 -11.73 21.79
N LEU A 81 -19.09 -10.83 21.47
CA LEU A 81 -19.32 -9.58 20.74
C LEU A 81 -19.39 -9.83 19.23
N VAL A 82 -20.28 -9.14 18.53
CA VAL A 82 -20.40 -9.27 17.05
C VAL A 82 -19.10 -8.82 16.36
N LEU A 83 -18.44 -7.77 16.82
CA LEU A 83 -17.19 -7.27 16.26
C LEU A 83 -16.21 -6.87 17.38
N LYS A 84 -14.90 -7.01 17.16
CA LYS A 84 -13.90 -6.43 18.07
C LYS A 84 -13.88 -4.90 17.90
N ARG A 85 -13.75 -4.16 19.01
CA ARG A 85 -13.78 -2.68 19.03
C ARG A 85 -12.79 -2.06 18.04
N ASP A 86 -11.60 -2.64 17.95
CA ASP A 86 -10.48 -2.19 17.14
C ASP A 86 -10.51 -2.70 15.69
N TRP A 87 -11.48 -3.52 15.29
CA TRP A 87 -11.43 -4.18 13.98
C TRP A 87 -11.47 -3.19 12.82
N LEU A 88 -12.35 -2.19 12.88
CA LEU A 88 -12.45 -1.17 11.84
C LEU A 88 -11.18 -0.34 11.79
N GLN A 89 -10.78 0.23 12.93
CA GLN A 89 -9.54 1.00 13.06
C GLN A 89 -8.33 0.22 12.54
N LYS A 90 -8.21 -1.07 12.87
CA LYS A 90 -7.11 -1.91 12.38
C LYS A 90 -7.08 -2.00 10.86
N HIS A 91 -8.23 -2.18 10.22
CA HIS A 91 -8.33 -2.39 8.78
C HIS A 91 -8.44 -1.10 7.95
N THR A 92 -8.73 0.02 8.59
CA THR A 92 -8.72 1.35 7.97
C THR A 92 -7.45 2.12 8.28
N GLN A 93 -6.80 1.92 9.44
CA GLN A 93 -5.72 2.77 9.97
C GLN A 93 -4.37 2.09 10.20
N THR A 94 -4.33 0.80 10.48
CA THR A 94 -3.09 0.15 10.95
C THR A 94 -2.52 -0.84 9.94
N VAL A 95 -3.37 -1.61 9.26
CA VAL A 95 -2.93 -2.68 8.36
C VAL A 95 -2.99 -2.18 6.91
N PRO A 96 -1.86 -1.88 6.26
CA PRO A 96 -1.87 -1.47 4.87
C PRO A 96 -2.31 -2.63 3.96
N ALA A 97 -3.15 -2.30 2.98
CA ALA A 97 -3.51 -3.20 1.90
C ALA A 97 -2.32 -3.40 0.95
N VAL A 98 -1.55 -2.34 0.72
CA VAL A 98 -0.39 -2.31 -0.16
C VAL A 98 0.81 -1.70 0.56
N MET A 99 1.96 -2.33 0.39
CA MET A 99 3.26 -1.85 0.83
C MET A 99 4.11 -1.62 -0.42
N SER A 100 4.60 -0.40 -0.61
CA SER A 100 5.58 -0.08 -1.65
C SER A 100 6.97 0.07 -1.06
N LEU A 101 7.94 -0.54 -1.74
CA LEU A 101 9.36 -0.46 -1.41
C LEU A 101 10.05 0.35 -2.50
N TRP A 102 10.58 1.51 -2.13
CA TRP A 102 11.16 2.49 -3.03
C TRP A 102 12.68 2.40 -3.00
N PHE A 103 13.29 2.24 -4.17
CA PHE A 103 14.72 2.09 -4.33
C PHE A 103 15.24 3.06 -5.38
N ALA A 104 16.35 3.72 -5.08
CA ALA A 104 17.12 4.41 -6.12
C ALA A 104 17.63 3.34 -7.10
N TRP A 105 17.42 3.55 -8.39
CA TRP A 105 17.82 2.64 -9.46
C TRP A 105 18.90 3.30 -10.30
N GLY A 106 20.15 2.99 -9.93
CA GLY A 106 21.35 3.42 -10.65
C GLY A 106 22.37 2.28 -10.71
N SER A 107 23.60 2.61 -11.10
CA SER A 107 24.70 1.63 -11.22
C SER A 107 25.04 0.94 -9.90
N ASN A 108 24.89 1.64 -8.78
CA ASN A 108 25.26 1.16 -7.45
C ASN A 108 24.20 0.25 -6.80
N THR A 109 23.01 0.17 -7.37
CA THR A 109 21.90 -0.60 -6.78
C THR A 109 22.00 -2.06 -7.19
N SER A 110 22.24 -2.93 -6.21
CA SER A 110 22.29 -4.38 -6.43
C SER A 110 20.89 -5.01 -6.35
N VAL A 111 20.60 -5.89 -7.31
CA VAL A 111 19.39 -6.74 -7.32
C VAL A 111 19.30 -7.57 -6.04
N ALA A 112 20.43 -8.10 -5.54
CA ALA A 112 20.46 -8.90 -4.32
C ALA A 112 20.02 -8.09 -3.09
N THR A 113 20.38 -6.81 -3.00
CA THR A 113 19.95 -5.92 -1.91
C THR A 113 18.44 -5.71 -1.92
N ILE A 114 17.86 -5.49 -3.11
CA ILE A 114 16.41 -5.35 -3.27
C ILE A 114 15.70 -6.64 -2.83
N LEU A 115 16.15 -7.80 -3.31
CA LEU A 115 15.58 -9.10 -2.95
C LEU A 115 15.65 -9.36 -1.44
N SER A 116 16.79 -9.08 -0.82
CA SER A 116 16.97 -9.23 0.62
C SER A 116 16.01 -8.33 1.42
N GLN A 117 15.81 -7.08 1.00
CA GLN A 117 14.86 -6.18 1.66
C GLN A 117 13.41 -6.64 1.47
N VAL A 118 13.04 -7.09 0.26
CA VAL A 118 11.71 -7.64 -0.02
C VAL A 118 11.43 -8.84 0.89
N GLU A 119 12.38 -9.76 1.02
CA GLU A 119 12.22 -10.96 1.84
C GLU A 119 12.16 -10.61 3.34
N SER A 120 13.02 -9.70 3.81
CA SER A 120 12.97 -9.17 5.17
C SER A 120 11.59 -8.57 5.50
N MET A 121 11.05 -7.74 4.61
CA MET A 121 9.73 -7.14 4.79
C MET A 121 8.61 -8.17 4.73
N ARG A 122 8.69 -9.15 3.83
CA ARG A 122 7.70 -10.24 3.73
C ARG A 122 7.65 -11.09 5.00
N SER A 123 8.81 -11.35 5.62
CA SER A 123 8.91 -12.15 6.84
C SER A 123 8.28 -11.46 8.07
N ARG A 124 8.29 -10.12 8.09
CA ARG A 124 7.77 -9.33 9.22
C ARG A 124 6.34 -8.83 9.02
N CYS A 125 5.93 -8.57 7.78
CA CYS A 125 4.61 -8.00 7.48
C CYS A 125 3.50 -9.07 7.43
N ARG A 126 2.25 -8.61 7.43
CA ARG A 126 1.08 -9.49 7.30
C ARG A 126 1.14 -10.23 5.95
N PRO A 127 0.99 -11.57 5.90
CA PRO A 127 1.08 -12.34 4.66
C PRO A 127 0.07 -11.98 3.56
N SER A 128 -1.02 -11.30 3.91
CA SER A 128 -2.01 -10.82 2.93
C SER A 128 -1.62 -9.50 2.27
N CYS A 129 -0.70 -8.73 2.86
CA CYS A 129 -0.30 -7.42 2.34
C CYS A 129 0.34 -7.56 0.96
N ARG A 130 -0.07 -6.69 0.02
CA ARG A 130 0.48 -6.70 -1.35
C ARG A 130 1.77 -5.89 -1.39
N ILE A 131 2.79 -6.39 -2.07
CA ILE A 131 4.09 -5.72 -2.18
C ILE A 131 4.26 -5.18 -3.60
N LEU A 132 4.52 -3.87 -3.71
CA LEU A 132 4.89 -3.17 -4.93
C LEU A 132 6.35 -2.73 -4.83
N ILE A 133 7.17 -3.03 -5.82
CA ILE A 133 8.55 -2.53 -5.90
C ILE A 133 8.55 -1.32 -6.81
N VAL A 134 9.06 -0.21 -6.30
CA VAL A 134 9.19 1.05 -7.02
C VAL A 134 10.67 1.35 -7.20
N LEU A 135 11.13 1.28 -8.44
CA LEU A 135 12.49 1.63 -8.83
C LEU A 135 12.46 3.06 -9.35
N VAL A 136 13.28 3.94 -8.79
CA VAL A 136 13.35 5.35 -9.20
C VAL A 136 14.67 5.60 -9.87
N ALA A 137 14.64 5.92 -11.16
CA ALA A 137 15.83 6.20 -11.92
C ALA A 137 15.84 7.64 -12.43
N SER A 138 16.98 8.31 -12.30
CA SER A 138 17.19 9.60 -12.94
C SER A 138 17.18 9.47 -14.47
N SER A 139 16.63 10.45 -15.16
CA SER A 139 16.60 10.50 -16.63
C SER A 139 18.01 10.45 -17.25
N ALA A 140 19.04 10.96 -16.56
CA ALA A 140 20.44 10.86 -16.97
C ALA A 140 20.96 9.40 -16.97
N TYR A 141 20.46 8.57 -16.06
CA TYR A 141 20.81 7.15 -16.02
C TYR A 141 20.23 6.40 -17.24
N GLY A 142 19.00 6.71 -17.65
CA GLY A 142 18.36 6.11 -18.82
C GLY A 142 19.08 6.41 -20.14
N GLN A 143 19.67 7.60 -20.26
CA GLN A 143 20.46 8.03 -21.42
C GLN A 143 21.84 7.37 -21.48
N SER A 144 22.49 7.18 -20.33
CA SER A 144 23.83 6.57 -20.26
C SER A 144 23.81 5.04 -20.34
N ALA A 145 22.75 4.39 -19.84
CA ALA A 145 22.63 2.93 -19.80
C ALA A 145 22.01 2.29 -21.08
N GLY A 146 21.72 3.06 -22.13
CA GLY A 146 21.23 2.51 -23.40
C GLY A 146 19.77 2.05 -23.41
N SER A 147 18.89 2.78 -22.70
CA SER A 147 17.47 2.46 -22.41
C SER A 147 17.28 1.45 -21.28
N PHE A 148 16.35 1.77 -20.37
CA PHE A 148 15.92 0.90 -19.27
C PHE A 148 15.37 -0.46 -19.71
N ALA A 149 14.89 -0.56 -20.96
CA ALA A 149 14.40 -1.81 -21.52
C ALA A 149 15.53 -2.81 -21.80
N ALA A 150 16.77 -2.34 -21.95
CA ALA A 150 17.96 -3.14 -22.15
C ALA A 150 18.72 -3.43 -20.83
N ASP A 151 18.23 -2.97 -19.67
CA ASP A 151 18.87 -3.23 -18.39
C ASP A 151 18.61 -4.68 -17.95
N ASP A 152 19.61 -5.54 -18.17
CA ASP A 152 19.57 -6.97 -17.80
C ASP A 152 19.26 -7.17 -16.31
N ARG A 153 19.63 -6.24 -15.43
CA ARG A 153 19.35 -6.32 -13.99
C ARG A 153 17.85 -6.21 -13.71
N LEU A 154 17.14 -5.39 -14.48
CA LEU A 154 15.68 -5.27 -14.37
C LEU A 154 14.99 -6.55 -14.85
N SER A 155 15.53 -7.18 -15.91
CA SER A 155 15.07 -8.49 -16.39
C SER A 155 15.30 -9.59 -15.35
N MET A 156 16.47 -9.60 -14.70
CA MET A 156 16.78 -10.51 -13.59
C MET A 156 15.79 -10.32 -12.42
N LEU A 157 15.55 -9.08 -12.01
CA LEU A 157 14.63 -8.78 -10.91
C LEU A 157 13.20 -9.24 -11.20
N ARG A 158 12.70 -9.07 -12.44
CA ARG A 158 11.37 -9.53 -12.87
C ARG A 158 11.22 -11.05 -12.93
N LYS A 159 12.34 -11.77 -13.11
CA LYS A 159 12.38 -13.24 -13.17
C LYS A 159 12.66 -13.87 -11.81
N ALA A 160 12.97 -13.07 -10.79
CA ALA A 160 13.23 -13.57 -9.44
C ALA A 160 11.97 -14.24 -8.87
N PRO A 161 12.03 -15.50 -8.42
CA PRO A 161 10.86 -16.25 -7.96
C PRO A 161 10.21 -15.65 -6.71
N GLU A 162 10.95 -14.84 -5.95
CA GLU A 162 10.48 -14.16 -4.76
C GLU A 162 9.58 -12.96 -5.09
N ILE A 163 9.51 -12.50 -6.35
CA ILE A 163 8.76 -11.31 -6.75
C ILE A 163 7.82 -11.65 -7.90
N ASP A 164 6.60 -11.13 -7.85
CA ASP A 164 5.74 -11.07 -9.03
C ASP A 164 6.16 -9.87 -9.88
N GLY A 165 6.81 -10.13 -11.02
CA GLY A 165 7.36 -9.10 -11.91
C GLY A 165 6.34 -8.06 -12.41
N ARG A 166 5.02 -8.33 -12.28
CA ARG A 166 3.95 -7.37 -12.58
C ARG A 166 3.88 -6.24 -11.55
N PHE A 167 4.36 -6.46 -10.33
CA PHE A 167 4.40 -5.47 -9.25
C PHE A 167 5.79 -4.85 -9.11
N ILE A 168 6.47 -4.63 -10.24
CA ILE A 168 7.69 -3.84 -10.32
C ILE A 168 7.42 -2.66 -11.25
N LEU A 169 7.44 -1.45 -10.71
CA LEU A 169 7.32 -0.20 -11.45
C LEU A 169 8.67 0.50 -11.49
N LEU A 170 8.99 1.01 -12.68
CA LEU A 170 10.11 1.91 -12.88
C LEU A 170 9.55 3.32 -13.08
N LEU A 171 9.94 4.24 -12.20
CA LEU A 171 9.65 5.65 -12.29
C LEU A 171 10.89 6.38 -12.79
N THR A 172 10.69 7.31 -13.70
CA THR A 172 11.72 8.23 -14.16
C THR A 172 11.58 9.55 -13.42
N THR A 173 12.70 10.09 -12.95
CA THR A 173 12.76 11.41 -12.33
C THR A 173 13.64 12.34 -13.16
N ASP A 174 13.21 13.59 -13.23
CA ASP A 174 14.03 14.70 -13.71
C ASP A 174 14.58 15.49 -12.52
N GLY A 175 15.80 16.01 -12.66
CA GLY A 175 16.52 16.69 -11.57
C GLY A 175 17.43 15.77 -10.75
N GLU A 176 18.07 16.33 -9.74
CA GLU A 176 19.01 15.64 -8.85
C GLU A 176 18.71 15.95 -7.38
N GLY A 177 18.88 14.93 -6.52
CA GLY A 177 18.75 15.07 -5.06
C GLY A 177 17.34 15.46 -4.62
N ASP A 178 17.22 16.50 -3.81
CA ASP A 178 15.93 16.95 -3.24
C ASP A 178 14.99 17.58 -4.28
N ASN A 179 15.47 17.87 -5.49
CA ASN A 179 14.69 18.44 -6.58
C ASN A 179 14.22 17.40 -7.61
N GLU A 180 14.38 16.10 -7.32
CA GLU A 180 13.85 15.04 -8.19
C GLU A 180 12.33 15.19 -8.34
N VAL A 181 11.85 15.29 -9.59
CA VAL A 181 10.42 15.34 -9.91
C VAL A 181 10.05 14.11 -10.72
N VAL A 182 9.06 13.36 -10.25
CA VAL A 182 8.53 12.20 -10.95
C VAL A 182 7.67 12.68 -12.13
N ASP A 183 7.90 12.11 -13.32
CA ASP A 183 7.10 12.45 -14.49
C ASP A 183 5.61 12.08 -14.30
N GLU A 184 4.72 12.91 -14.83
CA GLU A 184 3.27 12.78 -14.66
C GLU A 184 2.72 11.42 -15.15
N PRO A 185 3.13 10.86 -16.32
CA PRO A 185 2.73 9.51 -16.73
C PRO A 185 3.13 8.41 -15.74
N SER A 186 4.35 8.44 -15.20
CA SER A 186 4.82 7.50 -14.18
C SER A 186 4.04 7.63 -12.89
N MET A 187 3.73 8.86 -12.46
CA MET A 187 2.91 9.12 -11.28
C MET A 187 1.49 8.54 -11.43
N ARG A 188 0.84 8.76 -12.58
CA ARG A 188 -0.50 8.19 -12.85
C ARG A 188 -0.49 6.66 -12.84
N ARG A 189 0.53 6.03 -13.44
CA ARG A 189 0.69 4.56 -13.41
C ARG A 189 0.87 4.03 -11.98
N LEU A 190 1.67 4.72 -11.17
CA LEU A 190 1.88 4.38 -9.76
C LEU A 190 0.57 4.42 -8.97
N ILE A 191 -0.17 5.54 -9.05
CA ILE A 191 -1.45 5.72 -8.36
C ILE A 191 -2.45 4.65 -8.77
N LYS A 192 -2.58 4.40 -10.07
CA LYS A 192 -3.45 3.34 -10.61
C LYS A 192 -3.08 1.97 -10.03
N CYS A 193 -1.79 1.63 -9.99
CA CYS A 193 -1.31 0.37 -9.44
C CYS A 193 -1.64 0.24 -7.95
N PHE A 194 -1.49 1.30 -7.15
CA PHE A 194 -1.90 1.30 -5.75
C PHE A 194 -3.37 0.98 -5.55
N VAL A 195 -4.24 1.65 -6.32
CA VAL A 195 -5.69 1.43 -6.25
C VAL A 195 -6.03 -0.01 -6.65
N GLU A 196 -5.52 -0.50 -7.78
CA GLU A 196 -5.78 -1.86 -8.26
C GLU A 196 -5.32 -2.94 -7.27
N MET A 197 -4.12 -2.80 -6.71
CA MET A 197 -3.59 -3.73 -5.71
C MET A 197 -4.39 -3.70 -4.42
N ALA A 198 -4.83 -2.52 -3.98
CA ALA A 198 -5.65 -2.37 -2.80
C ALA A 198 -7.05 -2.99 -2.98
N VAL A 199 -7.72 -2.71 -4.11
CA VAL A 199 -9.01 -3.31 -4.45
C VAL A 199 -8.90 -4.83 -4.48
N SER A 200 -7.82 -5.36 -5.07
CA SER A 200 -7.51 -6.79 -5.11
C SER A 200 -7.32 -7.38 -3.70
N TYR A 201 -6.60 -6.67 -2.82
CA TYR A 201 -6.43 -7.06 -1.41
C TYR A 201 -7.77 -7.19 -0.68
N TYR A 202 -8.62 -6.16 -0.73
CA TYR A 202 -9.90 -6.18 -0.02
C TYR A 202 -10.89 -7.19 -0.60
N LYS A 203 -10.83 -7.44 -1.92
CA LYS A 203 -11.56 -8.55 -2.56
C LYS A 203 -11.15 -9.89 -1.96
N ASP A 204 -9.87 -10.15 -1.75
CA ASP A 204 -9.39 -11.40 -1.15
C ASP A 204 -9.76 -11.51 0.34
N GLU A 205 -9.60 -10.42 1.12
CA GLU A 205 -10.00 -10.42 2.53
C GLU A 205 -11.50 -10.68 2.71
N SER A 206 -12.35 -10.14 1.82
CA SER A 206 -13.80 -10.43 1.80
C SER A 206 -14.13 -11.92 1.53
N ARG A 207 -13.26 -12.63 0.80
CA ARG A 207 -13.40 -14.06 0.53
C ARG A 207 -12.85 -14.93 1.66
N ARG A 208 -11.79 -14.46 2.33
CA ARG A 208 -11.13 -15.14 3.45
C ARG A 208 -11.99 -15.18 4.71
N SER A 209 -12.94 -14.26 4.88
CA SER A 209 -13.95 -14.38 5.93
C SER A 209 -14.83 -15.62 5.66
N ARG A 210 -14.44 -16.79 6.17
CA ARG A 210 -15.17 -18.04 5.97
C ARG A 210 -16.55 -17.97 6.65
N LYS A 211 -17.58 -18.51 5.99
CA LYS A 211 -18.88 -18.71 6.62
C LYS A 211 -18.68 -19.73 7.77
N PRO A 212 -19.07 -19.41 9.00
CA PRO A 212 -18.99 -20.34 10.12
C PRO A 212 -19.83 -21.60 9.85
N LYS A 213 -19.25 -22.79 10.07
CA LYS A 213 -19.87 -24.10 9.77
C LYS A 213 -21.05 -24.44 10.68
N LYS A 214 -21.01 -23.95 11.93
CA LYS A 214 -22.12 -23.94 12.91
C LYS A 214 -22.10 -22.54 13.49
N SER A 215 -23.18 -21.78 13.33
CA SER A 215 -23.12 -20.35 13.60
C SER A 215 -24.26 -19.90 14.47
N SER A 216 -23.91 -19.34 15.63
CA SER A 216 -24.82 -18.42 16.31
C SER A 216 -25.13 -17.23 15.40
N PRO A 217 -26.30 -16.57 15.56
CA PRO A 217 -26.66 -15.37 14.80
C PRO A 217 -25.56 -14.29 14.85
N GLN A 218 -24.86 -14.15 15.97
CA GLN A 218 -23.77 -13.18 16.16
C GLN A 218 -22.58 -13.45 15.22
N LEU A 219 -22.23 -14.73 15.00
CA LEU A 219 -21.15 -15.12 14.09
C LEU A 219 -21.55 -14.92 12.62
N LEU A 220 -22.83 -15.08 12.26
CA LEU A 220 -23.33 -14.74 10.93
C LEU A 220 -23.32 -13.23 10.71
N ALA A 221 -23.84 -12.46 11.66
CA ALA A 221 -23.83 -11.00 11.62
C ALA A 221 -22.40 -10.47 11.45
N ARG A 222 -21.44 -11.00 12.22
CA ARG A 222 -20.01 -10.70 12.08
C ARG A 222 -19.50 -10.99 10.66
N HIS A 223 -19.80 -12.17 10.13
CA HIS A 223 -19.37 -12.56 8.79
C HIS A 223 -19.91 -11.62 7.71
N HIS A 224 -21.21 -11.34 7.73
CA HIS A 224 -21.86 -10.46 6.76
C HIS A 224 -21.37 -9.02 6.87
N PHE A 225 -21.24 -8.50 8.08
CA PHE A 225 -20.70 -7.17 8.33
C PHE A 225 -19.29 -7.02 7.74
N LYS A 226 -18.37 -7.95 8.05
CA LYS A 226 -16.99 -7.88 7.53
C LYS A 226 -16.94 -7.93 6.00
N ARG A 227 -17.77 -8.77 5.38
CA ARG A 227 -17.84 -8.88 3.93
C ARG A 227 -18.37 -7.60 3.29
N ALA A 228 -19.45 -7.05 3.84
CA ALA A 228 -20.03 -5.79 3.38
C ALA A 228 -19.03 -4.64 3.53
N TYR A 229 -18.36 -4.55 4.69
CA TYR A 229 -17.38 -3.49 4.92
C TYR A 229 -16.17 -3.60 3.97
N TYR A 230 -15.66 -4.81 3.69
CA TYR A 230 -14.60 -4.97 2.70
C TYR A 230 -15.04 -4.67 1.27
N SER A 231 -16.32 -4.87 0.91
CA SER A 231 -16.81 -4.46 -0.41
C SER A 231 -16.88 -2.95 -0.59
N GLU A 232 -17.05 -2.17 0.49
CA GLU A 232 -17.04 -0.71 0.40
C GLU A 232 -15.69 -0.13 -0.09
N PHE A 233 -14.57 -0.82 0.15
CA PHE A 233 -13.26 -0.40 -0.40
C PHE A 233 -13.15 -0.61 -1.92
N ARG A 234 -14.14 -1.27 -2.54
CA ARG A 234 -14.14 -1.62 -3.96
C ARG A 234 -15.07 -0.74 -4.79
N ARG A 235 -15.65 0.34 -4.21
CA ARG A 235 -16.64 1.21 -4.88
C ARG A 235 -16.27 1.44 -6.33
N ASP A 236 -17.29 1.27 -7.19
CA ASP A 236 -17.17 1.11 -8.64
C ASP A 236 -16.23 2.16 -9.22
N VAL A 237 -14.97 1.77 -9.45
CA VAL A 237 -14.07 2.55 -10.28
C VAL A 237 -14.74 2.58 -11.64
N PRO A 238 -15.14 3.74 -12.19
CA PRO A 238 -15.70 3.81 -13.52
C PRO A 238 -14.71 3.13 -14.47
N SER A 239 -15.15 2.03 -15.07
CA SER A 239 -14.37 1.24 -16.03
C SER A 239 -14.12 2.02 -17.31
#